data_AF-A0A356V631-F1
#
_entry.id   AF-A0A356V631-F1
#
_cell.length_a   1.000
_cell.length_b   1.000
_cell.length_c   1.000
_cell.angle_alpha   90.00
_cell.angle_beta   90.00
_cell.angle_gamma   90.00
#
_symmetry.space_group_name_H-M   'P 1'
#
loop_
_entity.id
_entity.type
_entity.pdbx_description
1 polymer ?
#
loop_
_entity_poly.entity_id
_entity_poly.type
_entity_poly.pdbx_seq_one_letter_code
_entity_poly.pdbx_strand_id
1 'polypeptide(L)'
;MRFLLLFFTLFFAAPIAAKEPVLGLPIDCILGETCYVQHYVDRDEGPGVSDFSCGSLSYDGHKGTDIALPNIDVMQEGVDVLAAASGTVIATRNHMPDIKYGSLGAPDVDTDGTECGNGIKIRHNDGWTTMYCHMKQGSIIVEKGQSVAKGNVLGQVGLSGKTQFPHVHLAVRKNDRIVDPFDVSDTLTCNNPDRNSLWHKPLPYVASGIIQLGFDSKIPNYADIKADGNPLPFLAVNAPALVLWGHAFGGLPNDTIVLNITGPNGVFSHQKIRLGKKQVQYFRASGKRNKGTDWVKGRYRGTVKIMRGSNIIAERKTSIEVK
;
A
#
# COMPACT_ATOMS: atom_id res chain seq x y z
N MET A 1 -68.60 -7.00 -40.19
CA MET A 1 -67.42 -7.68 -39.61
C MET A 1 -66.19 -6.84 -39.88
N ARG A 2 -65.68 -6.11 -38.88
CA ARG A 2 -64.36 -5.46 -38.90
C ARG A 2 -63.62 -5.92 -37.65
N PHE A 3 -62.71 -6.87 -37.81
CA PHE A 3 -61.82 -7.32 -36.75
C PHE A 3 -60.70 -6.29 -36.58
N LEU A 4 -60.68 -5.62 -35.43
CA LEU A 4 -59.58 -4.75 -35.02
C LEU A 4 -58.54 -5.65 -34.32
N LEU A 5 -57.42 -5.94 -34.97
CA LEU A 5 -56.30 -6.63 -34.34
C LEU A 5 -55.60 -5.64 -33.39
N LEU A 6 -55.74 -5.86 -32.08
CA LEU A 6 -54.85 -5.26 -31.09
C LEU A 6 -53.49 -5.95 -31.17
N PHE A 7 -52.48 -5.25 -31.67
CA PHE A 7 -51.08 -5.63 -31.50
C PHE A 7 -50.66 -5.31 -30.07
N PHE A 8 -50.58 -6.35 -29.24
CA PHE A 8 -49.96 -6.27 -27.91
C PHE A 8 -48.44 -6.30 -28.12
N THR A 9 -47.81 -5.13 -28.10
CA THR A 9 -46.35 -5.02 -28.07
C THR A 9 -45.85 -5.45 -26.69
N LEU A 10 -45.44 -6.71 -26.56
CA LEU A 10 -44.65 -7.16 -25.40
C LEU A 10 -43.31 -6.43 -25.42
N PHE A 11 -43.14 -5.46 -24.53
CA PHE A 11 -41.81 -4.98 -24.14
C PHE A 11 -41.11 -6.11 -23.38
N PHE A 12 -40.24 -6.85 -24.06
CA PHE A 12 -39.22 -7.64 -23.38
C PHE A 12 -38.26 -6.67 -22.69
N ALA A 13 -38.45 -6.46 -21.38
CA ALA A 13 -37.41 -5.88 -20.54
C ALA A 13 -36.25 -6.88 -20.53
N ALA A 14 -35.21 -6.61 -21.33
CA ALA A 14 -33.96 -7.35 -21.22
C ALA A 14 -33.48 -7.23 -19.76
N PRO A 15 -33.05 -8.33 -19.11
CA PRO A 15 -32.42 -8.22 -17.81
C PRO A 15 -31.22 -7.28 -17.98
N ILE A 16 -31.23 -6.16 -17.27
CA ILE A 16 -30.07 -5.27 -17.19
C ILE A 16 -28.94 -6.16 -16.68
N ALA A 17 -27.96 -6.45 -17.54
CA ALA A 17 -26.78 -7.20 -17.14
C ALA A 17 -26.16 -6.45 -15.95
N ALA A 18 -26.22 -7.10 -14.80
CA ALA A 18 -25.67 -6.67 -13.52
C ALA A 18 -24.21 -6.21 -13.70
N LYS A 19 -23.94 -4.93 -13.43
CA LYS A 19 -22.63 -4.33 -13.68
C LYS A 19 -21.73 -4.50 -12.45
N GLU A 20 -20.49 -4.95 -12.68
CA GLU A 20 -19.44 -5.03 -11.67
C GLU A 20 -19.24 -3.69 -10.94
N PRO A 21 -18.89 -3.70 -9.65
CA PRO A 21 -18.62 -2.47 -8.92
C PRO A 21 -17.37 -1.79 -9.49
N VAL A 22 -17.50 -0.50 -9.81
CA VAL A 22 -16.37 0.33 -10.25
C VAL A 22 -15.69 0.95 -9.03
N LEU A 23 -14.51 0.45 -8.68
CA LEU A 23 -13.77 0.80 -7.46
C LEU A 23 -13.01 2.12 -7.59
N GLY A 24 -13.08 2.95 -6.56
CA GLY A 24 -12.13 4.04 -6.29
C GLY A 24 -11.03 3.57 -5.33
N LEU A 25 -9.98 4.37 -5.19
CA LEU A 25 -8.93 4.14 -4.19
C LEU A 25 -9.55 4.16 -2.79
N PRO A 26 -9.35 3.13 -1.94
CA PRO A 26 -10.03 3.00 -0.65
C PRO A 26 -9.35 3.79 0.48
N ILE A 27 -8.50 4.75 0.14
CA ILE A 27 -7.66 5.49 1.07
C ILE A 27 -7.39 6.90 0.52
N ASP A 28 -7.44 7.91 1.38
CA ASP A 28 -7.17 9.30 1.01
C ASP A 28 -5.66 9.57 0.97
N CYS A 29 -5.03 9.18 -0.13
CA CYS A 29 -3.60 9.35 -0.35
C CYS A 29 -3.24 9.48 -1.83
N ILE A 30 -2.00 9.88 -2.09
CA ILE A 30 -1.42 9.92 -3.43
C ILE A 30 -0.59 8.64 -3.59
N LEU A 31 -1.14 7.68 -4.34
CA LEU A 31 -0.48 6.38 -4.57
C LEU A 31 0.88 6.55 -5.26
N GLY A 32 1.93 6.00 -4.65
CA GLY A 32 3.32 6.13 -5.07
C GLY A 32 4.07 7.30 -4.42
N GLU A 33 3.37 8.21 -3.74
CA GLU A 33 3.96 9.38 -3.08
C GLU A 33 3.78 9.33 -1.56
N THR A 34 2.52 9.27 -1.08
CA THR A 34 2.17 9.27 0.35
C THR A 34 1.63 7.92 0.84
N CYS A 35 1.36 7.00 -0.07
CA CYS A 35 1.00 5.60 0.23
C CYS A 35 1.47 4.70 -0.92
N TYR A 36 1.44 3.38 -0.73
CA TYR A 36 1.90 2.43 -1.74
C TYR A 36 1.22 1.07 -1.59
N VAL A 37 1.11 0.30 -2.68
CA VAL A 37 0.65 -1.10 -2.58
C VAL A 37 1.78 -1.95 -2.01
N GLN A 38 1.54 -2.57 -0.87
CA GLN A 38 2.50 -3.45 -0.20
C GLN A 38 2.29 -4.92 -0.54
N HIS A 39 1.03 -5.35 -0.72
CA HIS A 39 0.68 -6.70 -1.16
C HIS A 39 -0.54 -6.66 -2.09
N TYR A 40 -0.52 -7.51 -3.11
CA TYR A 40 -1.67 -7.84 -3.95
C TYR A 40 -2.33 -9.14 -3.48
N VAL A 41 -3.47 -9.50 -4.08
CA VAL A 41 -4.12 -10.79 -3.81
C VAL A 41 -3.18 -11.91 -4.22
N ASP A 42 -3.13 -12.98 -3.42
CA ASP A 42 -2.49 -14.22 -3.81
C ASP A 42 -3.39 -15.01 -4.77
N ARG A 43 -2.87 -15.26 -5.96
CA ARG A 43 -3.52 -15.96 -7.08
C ARG A 43 -2.99 -17.37 -7.24
N ASP A 44 -2.03 -17.79 -6.41
CA ASP A 44 -1.61 -19.18 -6.31
C ASP A 44 -2.64 -19.94 -5.44
N GLU A 45 -3.19 -21.04 -5.95
CA GLU A 45 -4.13 -21.88 -5.20
C GLU A 45 -3.43 -22.97 -4.36
N GLY A 46 -2.12 -23.14 -4.55
CA GLY A 46 -1.26 -24.05 -3.80
C GLY A 46 -0.47 -23.33 -2.69
N PRO A 47 0.61 -23.93 -2.18
CA PRO A 47 1.46 -23.31 -1.15
C PRO A 47 2.44 -22.28 -1.74
N GLY A 48 2.27 -21.90 -3.01
CA GLY A 48 3.07 -20.90 -3.68
C GLY A 48 2.64 -19.49 -3.29
N VAL A 49 3.21 -18.50 -3.97
CA VAL A 49 2.78 -17.10 -3.84
C VAL A 49 2.90 -16.45 -5.20
N SER A 50 1.80 -15.92 -5.71
CA SER A 50 1.77 -15.22 -6.98
C SER A 50 0.78 -14.06 -6.96
N ASP A 51 1.22 -12.85 -7.26
CA ASP A 51 0.29 -11.75 -7.57
C ASP A 51 -0.29 -11.90 -8.99
N PHE A 52 -1.27 -11.06 -9.37
CA PHE A 52 -1.91 -11.07 -10.70
C PHE A 52 -0.94 -10.86 -11.87
N SER A 53 0.24 -10.30 -11.62
CA SER A 53 1.30 -10.12 -12.62
C SER A 53 2.36 -11.22 -12.54
N CYS A 54 2.07 -12.31 -11.82
CA CYS A 54 3.00 -13.41 -11.54
C CYS A 54 4.27 -12.97 -10.81
N GLY A 55 4.18 -11.84 -10.13
CA GLY A 55 5.17 -11.35 -9.20
C GLY A 55 4.99 -11.96 -7.82
N SER A 56 5.84 -11.53 -6.91
CA SER A 56 5.92 -12.11 -5.56
C SER A 56 5.53 -11.14 -4.47
N LEU A 57 4.87 -10.03 -4.83
CA LEU A 57 4.45 -8.98 -3.89
C LEU A 57 3.09 -9.36 -3.27
N SER A 58 3.10 -10.49 -2.58
CA SER A 58 2.00 -11.08 -1.82
C SER A 58 2.59 -12.05 -0.77
N TYR A 59 1.74 -12.78 -0.05
CA TYR A 59 2.09 -13.90 0.80
C TYR A 59 1.00 -14.98 0.74
N ASP A 60 1.35 -16.21 1.12
CA ASP A 60 0.48 -17.39 1.01
C ASP A 60 -0.88 -17.14 1.66
N GLY A 61 -1.93 -17.27 0.85
CA GLY A 61 -3.32 -17.13 1.27
C GLY A 61 -3.76 -15.69 1.53
N HIS A 62 -3.05 -14.69 0.98
CA HIS A 62 -3.45 -13.29 1.07
C HIS A 62 -4.69 -13.00 0.21
N LYS A 63 -5.76 -12.49 0.84
CA LYS A 63 -7.12 -12.42 0.26
C LYS A 63 -7.57 -11.02 -0.18
N GLY A 64 -6.64 -10.06 -0.28
CA GLY A 64 -6.97 -8.68 -0.60
C GLY A 64 -5.78 -7.90 -1.13
N THR A 65 -5.94 -6.59 -1.21
CA THR A 65 -4.86 -5.64 -1.55
C THR A 65 -4.54 -4.79 -0.34
N ASP A 66 -3.27 -4.74 0.05
CA ASP A 66 -2.78 -3.90 1.15
C ASP A 66 -2.23 -2.59 0.60
N ILE A 67 -2.89 -1.47 0.94
CA ILE A 67 -2.41 -0.13 0.58
C ILE A 67 -1.88 0.53 1.86
N ALA A 68 -0.56 0.63 1.94
CA ALA A 68 0.18 0.97 3.13
C ALA A 68 0.57 2.44 3.20
N LEU A 69 0.60 2.95 4.43
CA LEU A 69 1.24 4.20 4.79
C LEU A 69 2.74 3.98 5.04
N PRO A 70 3.58 5.01 4.91
CA PRO A 70 5.02 4.86 5.06
C PRO A 70 5.46 4.48 6.48
N ASN A 71 4.75 4.96 7.51
CA ASN A 71 5.11 4.78 8.92
C ASN A 71 3.92 5.04 9.87
N ILE A 72 4.18 4.87 11.17
CA ILE A 72 3.19 5.05 12.24
C ILE A 72 2.82 6.53 12.44
N ASP A 73 3.75 7.46 12.31
CA ASP A 73 3.46 8.89 12.49
C ASP A 73 2.40 9.39 11.50
N VAL A 74 2.50 9.02 10.21
CA VAL A 74 1.47 9.37 9.21
C VAL A 74 0.11 8.74 9.55
N MET A 75 0.09 7.53 10.13
CA MET A 75 -1.15 6.93 10.64
C MET A 75 -1.71 7.71 11.83
N GLN A 76 -0.86 8.27 12.69
CA GLN A 76 -1.29 9.05 13.85
C GLN A 76 -1.83 10.43 13.46
N GLU A 77 -1.26 11.06 12.43
CA GLU A 77 -1.80 12.29 11.81
C GLU A 77 -3.22 12.08 11.27
N GLY A 78 -3.56 10.85 10.90
CA GLY A 78 -4.89 10.44 10.44
C GLY A 78 -4.98 10.45 8.92
N VAL A 79 -5.18 9.27 8.34
CA VAL A 79 -5.45 9.10 6.91
C VAL A 79 -6.76 8.38 6.75
N ASP A 80 -7.67 8.98 5.99
CA ASP A 80 -9.03 8.47 5.84
C ASP A 80 -9.08 7.21 4.97
N VAL A 81 -9.88 6.25 5.42
CA VAL A 81 -10.32 5.10 4.63
C VAL A 81 -11.61 5.49 3.92
N LEU A 82 -11.64 5.27 2.61
CA LEU A 82 -12.72 5.68 1.74
C LEU A 82 -13.51 4.47 1.23
N ALA A 83 -14.82 4.60 1.07
CA ALA A 83 -15.63 3.58 0.40
C ALA A 83 -15.17 3.44 -1.06
N ALA A 84 -14.63 2.27 -1.42
CA ALA A 84 -14.19 1.98 -2.78
C ALA A 84 -15.36 1.98 -3.77
N ALA A 85 -16.56 1.61 -3.34
CA ALA A 85 -17.78 1.66 -4.16
C ALA A 85 -19.01 1.96 -3.30
N SER A 86 -20.06 2.50 -3.94
CA SER A 86 -21.33 2.76 -3.27
C SER A 86 -22.00 1.45 -2.83
N GLY A 87 -22.65 1.45 -1.67
CA GLY A 87 -23.31 0.26 -1.14
C GLY A 87 -23.91 0.48 0.24
N THR A 88 -24.24 -0.63 0.91
CA THR A 88 -24.79 -0.62 2.27
C THR A 88 -23.83 -1.31 3.23
N VAL A 89 -23.52 -0.65 4.35
CA VAL A 89 -22.72 -1.23 5.42
C VAL A 89 -23.48 -2.40 6.05
N ILE A 90 -22.87 -3.59 6.09
CA ILE A 90 -23.49 -4.80 6.65
C ILE A 90 -22.82 -5.33 7.91
N ALA A 91 -21.58 -4.90 8.20
CA ALA A 91 -20.88 -5.21 9.44
C ALA A 91 -19.83 -4.14 9.77
N THR A 92 -19.59 -3.93 11.06
CA THR A 92 -18.54 -3.04 11.59
C THR A 92 -17.90 -3.68 12.83
N ARG A 93 -16.62 -3.37 13.07
CA ARG A 93 -15.91 -3.63 14.35
C ARG A 93 -14.99 -2.45 14.61
N ASN A 94 -15.03 -1.83 15.80
CA ASN A 94 -14.36 -0.55 16.06
C ASN A 94 -13.65 -0.43 17.44
N HIS A 95 -13.46 -1.54 18.17
CA HIS A 95 -12.96 -1.52 19.54
C HIS A 95 -11.57 -2.16 19.73
N MET A 96 -11.00 -2.76 18.69
CA MET A 96 -9.70 -3.44 18.79
C MET A 96 -8.55 -2.44 18.86
N PRO A 97 -7.55 -2.66 19.72
CA PRO A 97 -6.44 -1.73 19.88
C PRO A 97 -5.51 -1.72 18.66
N ASP A 98 -4.90 -0.56 18.40
CA ASP A 98 -3.86 -0.38 17.38
C ASP A 98 -2.49 -0.86 17.90
N ILE A 99 -2.36 -2.17 18.10
CA ILE A 99 -1.12 -2.80 18.56
C ILE A 99 -0.63 -3.75 17.47
N LYS A 100 0.62 -3.51 17.04
CA LYS A 100 1.30 -4.32 16.03
C LYS A 100 1.25 -5.82 16.39
N TYR A 101 0.72 -6.63 15.49
CA TYR A 101 0.63 -8.08 15.63
C TYR A 101 2.01 -8.71 15.94
N GLY A 102 2.02 -9.63 16.91
CA GLY A 102 3.22 -10.30 17.43
C GLY A 102 4.04 -9.47 18.42
N SER A 103 3.59 -8.27 18.80
CA SER A 103 4.23 -7.45 19.84
C SER A 103 3.63 -7.72 21.22
N LEU A 104 4.37 -7.41 22.28
CA LEU A 104 3.87 -7.53 23.65
C LEU A 104 2.58 -6.73 23.83
N GLY A 105 1.53 -7.39 24.34
CA GLY A 105 0.22 -6.77 24.56
C GLY A 105 -0.72 -6.77 23.35
N ALA A 106 -0.28 -7.29 22.20
CA ALA A 106 -1.17 -7.48 21.06
C ALA A 106 -2.22 -8.56 21.37
N PRO A 107 -3.50 -8.37 20.99
CA PRO A 107 -4.50 -9.44 21.06
C PRO A 107 -4.09 -10.67 20.25
N ASP A 108 -4.43 -11.87 20.73
CA ASP A 108 -4.36 -13.08 19.92
C ASP A 108 -5.53 -13.05 18.93
N VAL A 109 -5.21 -12.90 17.66
CA VAL A 109 -6.21 -12.77 16.58
C VAL A 109 -6.25 -14.00 15.68
N ASP A 110 -5.37 -14.98 15.91
CA ASP A 110 -5.22 -16.15 15.04
C ASP A 110 -6.35 -17.17 15.23
N THR A 111 -7.05 -17.12 16.36
CA THR A 111 -8.08 -18.10 16.74
C THR A 111 -9.47 -17.48 16.94
N ASP A 112 -9.56 -16.15 17.03
CA ASP A 112 -10.78 -15.44 17.44
C ASP A 112 -11.61 -14.89 16.26
N GLY A 113 -11.20 -15.10 15.01
CA GLY A 113 -11.89 -14.53 13.84
C GLY A 113 -11.81 -12.99 13.77
N THR A 114 -10.79 -12.43 14.41
CA THR A 114 -10.55 -10.98 14.54
C THR A 114 -9.31 -10.54 13.76
N GLU A 115 -8.83 -11.35 12.81
CA GLU A 115 -7.65 -11.06 11.97
C GLU A 115 -7.80 -9.73 11.23
N CYS A 116 -9.02 -9.40 10.80
CA CYS A 116 -9.34 -8.12 10.15
C CYS A 116 -9.20 -6.90 11.09
N GLY A 117 -9.11 -7.11 12.42
CA GLY A 117 -9.09 -6.01 13.40
C GLY A 117 -10.37 -5.20 13.37
N ASN A 118 -10.24 -3.88 13.50
CA ASN A 118 -11.34 -2.97 13.20
C ASN A 118 -11.56 -2.91 11.70
N GLY A 119 -12.81 -2.90 11.29
CA GLY A 119 -13.12 -2.93 9.87
C GLY A 119 -14.60 -2.84 9.57
N ILE A 120 -14.88 -2.74 8.27
CA ILE A 120 -16.21 -2.54 7.72
C ILE A 120 -16.40 -3.52 6.57
N LYS A 121 -17.59 -4.13 6.48
CA LYS A 121 -18.03 -4.89 5.29
C LYS A 121 -19.18 -4.13 4.62
N ILE A 122 -19.04 -3.84 3.33
CA ILE A 122 -20.05 -3.17 2.51
C ILE A 122 -20.59 -4.16 1.49
N ARG A 123 -21.92 -4.23 1.39
CA ARG A 123 -22.63 -4.97 0.35
C ARG A 123 -22.96 -4.04 -0.81
N HIS A 124 -22.70 -4.53 -2.02
CA HIS A 124 -23.05 -3.91 -3.28
C HIS A 124 -24.12 -4.75 -4.00
N ASN A 125 -24.48 -4.35 -5.21
CA ASN A 125 -25.43 -5.10 -6.02
C ASN A 125 -24.88 -6.50 -6.38
N ASP A 126 -25.79 -7.41 -6.71
CA ASP A 126 -25.47 -8.70 -7.32
C ASP A 126 -24.52 -9.59 -6.49
N GLY A 127 -24.55 -9.48 -5.16
CA GLY A 127 -23.73 -10.33 -4.29
C GLY A 127 -22.26 -9.93 -4.22
N TRP A 128 -21.90 -8.75 -4.72
CA TRP A 128 -20.59 -8.15 -4.51
C TRP A 128 -20.45 -7.59 -3.09
N THR A 129 -19.28 -7.75 -2.48
CA THR A 129 -18.94 -7.12 -1.19
C THR A 129 -17.51 -6.61 -1.19
N THR A 130 -17.28 -5.51 -0.47
CA THR A 130 -15.94 -5.03 -0.11
C THR A 130 -15.75 -5.08 1.40
N MET A 131 -14.55 -5.40 1.84
CA MET A 131 -14.18 -5.41 3.26
C MET A 131 -12.91 -4.59 3.45
N TYR A 132 -12.93 -3.71 4.45
CA TYR A 132 -11.85 -2.80 4.82
C TYR A 132 -11.39 -3.21 6.21
N CYS A 133 -10.13 -3.62 6.34
CA CYS A 133 -9.56 -4.13 7.60
C CYS A 133 -8.44 -3.22 8.11
N HIS A 134 -8.03 -3.49 9.35
CA HIS A 134 -6.93 -2.83 10.04
C HIS A 134 -7.16 -1.34 10.31
N MET A 135 -8.42 -0.93 10.48
CA MET A 135 -8.79 0.46 10.75
C MET A 135 -8.39 0.88 12.18
N LYS A 136 -8.24 2.20 12.39
CA LYS A 136 -7.83 2.79 13.67
C LYS A 136 -8.92 2.62 14.72
N GLN A 137 -8.53 2.28 15.95
CA GLN A 137 -9.44 2.09 17.07
C GLN A 137 -10.32 3.31 17.27
N GLY A 138 -11.65 3.12 17.33
CA GLY A 138 -12.61 4.20 17.53
C GLY A 138 -12.82 5.12 16.33
N SER A 139 -12.13 4.93 15.20
CA SER A 139 -12.20 5.86 14.06
C SER A 139 -13.38 5.64 13.11
N ILE A 140 -14.05 4.49 13.15
CA ILE A 140 -15.16 4.19 12.23
C ILE A 140 -16.35 5.10 12.54
N ILE A 141 -16.81 5.85 11.53
CA ILE A 141 -17.90 6.84 11.62
C ILE A 141 -19.20 6.41 10.94
N VAL A 142 -19.27 5.16 10.49
CA VAL A 142 -20.46 4.60 9.83
C VAL A 142 -21.03 3.42 10.61
N GLU A 143 -22.33 3.17 10.43
CA GLU A 143 -23.06 2.14 11.15
C GLU A 143 -23.66 1.08 10.24
N LYS A 144 -23.94 -0.11 10.78
CA LYS A 144 -24.63 -1.18 10.05
C LYS A 144 -26.01 -0.69 9.58
N GLY A 145 -26.30 -0.91 8.30
CA GLY A 145 -27.51 -0.45 7.62
C GLY A 145 -27.35 0.88 6.89
N GLN A 146 -26.29 1.64 7.17
CA GLN A 146 -26.03 2.92 6.50
C GLN A 146 -25.69 2.70 5.02
N SER A 147 -26.29 3.52 4.15
CA SER A 147 -25.87 3.63 2.75
C SER A 147 -24.72 4.60 2.62
N VAL A 148 -23.70 4.22 1.86
CA VAL A 148 -22.52 5.05 1.57
C VAL A 148 -22.32 5.16 0.07
N ALA A 149 -21.86 6.32 -0.37
CA ALA A 149 -21.40 6.53 -1.74
C ALA A 149 -19.90 6.24 -1.87
N LYS A 150 -19.46 5.88 -3.08
CA LYS A 150 -18.02 5.82 -3.41
C LYS A 150 -17.33 7.11 -2.98
N GLY A 151 -16.21 6.99 -2.27
CA GLY A 151 -15.42 8.12 -1.76
C GLY A 151 -15.90 8.70 -0.44
N ASN A 152 -16.99 8.21 0.16
CA ASN A 152 -17.34 8.60 1.53
C ASN A 152 -16.27 8.10 2.50
N VAL A 153 -15.94 8.95 3.48
CA VAL A 153 -15.08 8.60 4.60
C VAL A 153 -15.79 7.57 5.47
N LEU A 154 -15.07 6.50 5.79
CA LEU A 154 -15.56 5.38 6.60
C LEU A 154 -14.95 5.38 8.01
N GLY A 155 -13.74 5.93 8.13
CA GLY A 155 -12.92 5.99 9.33
C GLY A 155 -11.47 6.21 8.93
N GLN A 156 -10.51 5.78 9.73
CA GLN A 156 -9.08 6.03 9.47
C GLN A 156 -8.26 4.74 9.41
N VAL A 157 -7.13 4.79 8.70
CA VAL A 157 -6.13 3.73 8.65
C VAL A 157 -5.54 3.52 10.04
N GLY A 158 -5.40 2.26 10.46
CA GLY A 158 -4.89 1.88 11.77
C GLY A 158 -3.85 0.77 11.74
N LEU A 159 -3.73 0.10 12.88
CA LEU A 159 -2.79 -1.00 13.13
C LEU A 159 -3.45 -2.12 13.95
N SER A 160 -4.77 -2.26 13.85
CA SER A 160 -5.53 -3.28 14.56
C SER A 160 -5.60 -4.62 13.81
N GLY A 161 -5.74 -5.72 14.54
CA GLY A 161 -5.83 -7.06 13.95
C GLY A 161 -4.47 -7.66 13.58
N LYS A 162 -4.46 -8.57 12.59
CA LYS A 162 -3.28 -9.30 12.13
C LYS A 162 -2.42 -8.45 11.17
N THR A 163 -1.91 -7.34 11.67
CA THR A 163 -1.13 -6.36 10.89
C THR A 163 0.18 -5.96 11.57
N GLN A 164 1.23 -5.77 10.76
CA GLN A 164 2.56 -5.40 11.24
C GLN A 164 3.02 -3.98 10.82
N PHE A 165 2.22 -3.28 10.02
CA PHE A 165 2.48 -1.92 9.53
C PHE A 165 1.14 -1.23 9.18
N PRO A 166 1.05 0.11 9.24
CA PRO A 166 -0.21 0.80 8.97
C PRO A 166 -0.65 0.68 7.52
N HIS A 167 -1.85 0.17 7.28
CA HIS A 167 -2.43 0.03 5.95
C HIS A 167 -3.94 -0.17 6.00
N VAL A 168 -4.61 0.06 4.86
CA VAL A 168 -5.94 -0.51 4.64
C VAL A 168 -5.79 -1.78 3.81
N HIS A 169 -6.38 -2.86 4.30
CA HIS A 169 -6.56 -4.09 3.51
C HIS A 169 -7.94 -4.08 2.88
N LEU A 170 -7.99 -4.09 1.55
CA LEU A 170 -9.22 -4.17 0.77
C LEU A 170 -9.40 -5.59 0.23
N ALA A 171 -10.39 -6.32 0.74
CA ALA A 171 -10.83 -7.57 0.15
C ALA A 171 -12.09 -7.35 -0.68
N VAL A 172 -12.09 -7.85 -1.92
CA VAL A 172 -13.26 -7.83 -2.81
C VAL A 172 -13.77 -9.25 -2.95
N ARG A 173 -15.09 -9.42 -2.85
CA ARG A 173 -15.74 -10.73 -3.02
C ARG A 173 -16.95 -10.65 -3.92
N LYS A 174 -17.18 -11.72 -4.68
CA LYS A 174 -18.41 -12.00 -5.42
C LYS A 174 -19.00 -13.32 -4.92
N ASN A 175 -20.21 -13.29 -4.36
CA ASN A 175 -20.84 -14.48 -3.77
C ASN A 175 -19.89 -15.22 -2.81
N ASP A 176 -19.25 -14.44 -1.93
CA ASP A 176 -18.23 -14.86 -0.95
C ASP A 176 -16.92 -15.44 -1.49
N ARG A 177 -16.73 -15.54 -2.82
CA ARG A 177 -15.44 -15.88 -3.44
C ARG A 177 -14.56 -14.64 -3.56
N ILE A 178 -13.26 -14.79 -3.26
CA ILE A 178 -12.27 -13.71 -3.43
C ILE A 178 -12.16 -13.33 -4.90
N VAL A 179 -12.12 -12.03 -5.17
CA VAL A 179 -11.85 -11.46 -6.50
C VAL A 179 -10.65 -10.55 -6.38
N ASP A 180 -9.70 -10.68 -7.30
CA ASP A 180 -8.60 -9.73 -7.41
C ASP A 180 -9.09 -8.48 -8.15
N PRO A 181 -9.03 -7.28 -7.54
CA PRO A 181 -9.50 -6.06 -8.19
C PRO A 181 -8.62 -5.63 -9.39
N PHE A 182 -7.41 -6.19 -9.55
CA PHE A 182 -6.51 -5.92 -10.67
C PHE A 182 -6.72 -6.85 -11.87
N ASP A 183 -7.28 -8.04 -11.64
CA ASP A 183 -7.58 -9.05 -12.66
C ASP A 183 -8.80 -9.88 -12.21
N VAL A 184 -9.96 -9.57 -12.79
CA VAL A 184 -11.23 -10.24 -12.46
C VAL A 184 -11.40 -11.61 -13.13
N SER A 185 -10.44 -12.03 -13.95
CA SER A 185 -10.51 -13.33 -14.60
C SER A 185 -10.43 -14.47 -13.56
N ASP A 186 -10.99 -15.62 -13.88
CA ASP A 186 -10.89 -16.82 -13.04
C ASP A 186 -9.51 -17.50 -13.16
N THR A 187 -8.71 -17.15 -14.18
CA THR A 187 -7.47 -17.85 -14.52
C THR A 187 -6.30 -16.88 -14.59
N LEU A 188 -5.25 -17.14 -13.81
CA LEU A 188 -4.00 -16.38 -13.88
C LEU A 188 -3.25 -16.63 -15.20
N THR A 189 -3.05 -15.60 -16.02
CA THR A 189 -2.34 -15.69 -17.32
C THR A 189 -1.06 -14.86 -17.36
N CYS A 190 0.05 -15.39 -16.84
CA CYS A 190 1.34 -14.66 -16.75
C CYS A 190 1.89 -14.12 -18.08
N ASN A 191 1.69 -14.86 -19.17
CA ASN A 191 2.29 -14.50 -20.47
C ASN A 191 1.43 -13.54 -21.29
N ASN A 192 0.15 -13.40 -20.95
CA ASN A 192 -0.80 -12.52 -21.62
C ASN A 192 -1.90 -12.14 -20.61
N PRO A 193 -1.59 -11.26 -19.64
CA PRO A 193 -2.51 -10.97 -18.55
C PRO A 193 -3.76 -10.30 -19.11
N ASP A 194 -4.93 -10.82 -18.72
CA ASP A 194 -6.16 -10.05 -18.87
C ASP A 194 -6.03 -8.79 -17.99
N ARG A 195 -6.44 -7.64 -18.52
CA ARG A 195 -6.37 -6.35 -17.80
C ARG A 195 -7.74 -5.83 -17.42
N ASN A 196 -8.73 -6.72 -17.39
CA ASN A 196 -10.04 -6.45 -16.82
C ASN A 196 -9.88 -6.23 -15.31
N SER A 197 -9.91 -4.96 -14.91
CA SER A 197 -9.77 -4.54 -13.53
C SER A 197 -11.04 -3.84 -13.06
N LEU A 198 -11.34 -3.92 -11.76
CA LEU A 198 -12.48 -3.22 -11.16
C LEU A 198 -12.21 -1.73 -10.92
N TRP A 199 -10.96 -1.28 -11.05
CA TRP A 199 -10.57 0.10 -10.76
C TRP A 199 -11.13 1.08 -11.79
N HIS A 200 -11.78 2.15 -11.30
CA HIS A 200 -12.28 3.25 -12.14
C HIS A 200 -11.19 3.87 -13.01
N LYS A 201 -10.01 4.03 -12.43
CA LYS A 201 -8.76 4.40 -13.10
C LYS A 201 -7.78 3.27 -12.82
N PRO A 202 -7.30 2.55 -13.85
CA PRO A 202 -6.35 1.46 -13.67
C PRO A 202 -5.15 1.92 -12.82
N LEU A 203 -4.90 1.20 -11.74
CA LEU A 203 -3.75 1.45 -10.89
C LEU A 203 -2.52 0.77 -11.53
N PRO A 204 -1.37 1.45 -11.60
CA PRO A 204 -0.16 0.85 -12.18
C PRO A 204 0.33 -0.29 -11.28
N TYR A 205 0.76 -1.40 -11.89
CA TYR A 205 1.48 -2.44 -11.17
C TYR A 205 2.84 -1.93 -10.72
N VAL A 206 3.15 -2.13 -9.44
CA VAL A 206 4.45 -1.82 -8.85
C VAL A 206 4.98 -3.06 -8.15
N ALA A 207 6.06 -3.65 -8.68
CA ALA A 207 6.69 -4.85 -8.10
C ALA A 207 7.66 -4.53 -6.95
N SER A 208 8.16 -3.29 -6.91
CA SER A 208 9.11 -2.78 -5.92
C SER A 208 9.11 -1.26 -5.95
N GLY A 209 9.35 -0.62 -4.81
CA GLY A 209 9.34 0.83 -4.71
C GLY A 209 10.12 1.36 -3.51
N ILE A 210 10.30 2.68 -3.47
CA ILE A 210 10.96 3.40 -2.38
C ILE A 210 9.89 4.08 -1.53
N ILE A 211 9.71 3.58 -0.30
CA ILE A 211 8.73 4.07 0.68
C ILE A 211 9.12 5.46 1.18
N GLN A 212 10.36 5.60 1.64
CA GLN A 212 10.90 6.83 2.20
C GLN A 212 12.40 6.93 1.94
N LEU A 213 12.90 8.16 1.95
CA LEU A 213 14.33 8.45 1.88
C LEU A 213 14.62 9.77 2.59
N GLY A 214 15.83 9.90 3.10
CA GLY A 214 16.14 11.02 3.96
C GLY A 214 17.62 11.23 4.19
N PHE A 215 17.95 12.40 4.72
CA PHE A 215 19.26 12.69 5.26
C PHE A 215 19.25 12.66 6.78
N ASP A 216 20.34 12.21 7.38
CA ASP A 216 20.54 12.18 8.81
C ASP A 216 22.03 12.36 9.17
N SER A 217 22.28 12.75 10.42
CA SER A 217 23.59 12.92 11.05
C SER A 217 24.22 11.61 11.56
N LYS A 218 23.47 10.51 11.48
CA LYS A 218 23.90 9.14 11.78
C LYS A 218 23.15 8.16 10.88
N ILE A 219 23.50 6.87 10.91
CA ILE A 219 22.65 5.85 10.28
C ILE A 219 21.44 5.65 11.20
N PRO A 220 20.20 5.92 10.77
CA PRO A 220 19.02 5.71 11.59
C PRO A 220 18.78 4.21 11.83
N ASN A 221 18.16 3.86 12.96
CA ASN A 221 17.72 2.49 13.18
C ASN A 221 16.49 2.22 12.31
N TYR A 222 16.34 0.97 11.87
CA TYR A 222 15.22 0.61 11.00
C TYR A 222 13.86 0.72 11.69
N ALA A 223 13.79 0.49 13.01
CA ALA A 223 12.57 0.66 13.79
C ALA A 223 12.11 2.12 13.81
N ASP A 224 13.04 3.06 14.00
CA ASP A 224 12.75 4.50 14.04
C ASP A 224 12.14 4.96 12.70
N ILE A 225 12.67 4.49 11.58
CA ILE A 225 12.13 4.80 10.24
C ILE A 225 10.69 4.33 10.06
N LYS A 226 10.33 3.18 10.66
CA LYS A 226 8.97 2.66 10.62
C LYS A 226 8.04 3.37 11.60
N ALA A 227 8.58 3.97 12.65
CA ALA A 227 7.83 4.78 13.59
C ALA A 227 7.54 6.16 13.01
N ASP A 228 8.57 6.96 12.75
CA ASP A 228 8.45 8.37 12.38
C ASP A 228 8.95 8.70 10.96
N GLY A 229 9.95 7.96 10.46
CA GLY A 229 10.55 8.15 9.13
C GLY A 229 11.01 9.57 8.83
N ASN A 230 11.18 10.41 9.84
CA ASN A 230 11.32 11.85 9.70
C ASN A 230 12.78 12.23 9.44
N PRO A 231 13.15 12.64 8.20
CA PRO A 231 14.50 13.07 7.91
C PRO A 231 14.81 14.42 8.58
N LEU A 232 16.09 14.70 8.80
CA LEU A 232 16.51 15.99 9.31
C LEU A 232 16.12 17.12 8.33
N PRO A 233 15.57 18.25 8.82
CA PRO A 233 15.21 19.39 7.97
C PRO A 233 16.44 20.16 7.48
N PHE A 234 17.54 20.13 8.25
CA PHE A 234 18.85 20.67 7.92
C PHE A 234 19.92 19.91 8.70
N LEU A 235 21.17 20.04 8.27
CA LEU A 235 22.32 19.41 8.93
C LEU A 235 23.30 20.51 9.39
N ALA A 236 23.74 20.45 10.64
CA ALA A 236 24.77 21.38 11.12
C ALA A 236 26.11 21.12 10.40
N VAL A 237 26.89 22.17 10.15
CA VAL A 237 28.24 22.03 9.57
C VAL A 237 29.16 21.08 10.35
N ASN A 238 29.00 21.01 11.67
CA ASN A 238 29.79 20.14 12.54
C ASN A 238 29.11 18.79 12.82
N ALA A 239 28.06 18.42 12.08
CA ALA A 239 27.35 17.17 12.31
C ALA A 239 28.29 15.95 12.21
N PRO A 240 28.12 14.91 13.05
CA PRO A 240 29.07 13.79 13.14
C PRO A 240 29.09 12.90 11.89
N ALA A 241 28.05 12.92 11.08
CA ALA A 241 28.03 12.30 9.76
C ALA A 241 27.09 13.05 8.82
N LEU A 242 27.21 12.77 7.52
CA LEU A 242 26.21 13.10 6.50
C LEU A 242 25.84 11.79 5.82
N VAL A 243 24.62 11.34 6.10
CA VAL A 243 24.10 10.03 5.66
C VAL A 243 22.84 10.23 4.85
N LEU A 244 22.79 9.63 3.66
CA LEU A 244 21.57 9.39 2.92
C LEU A 244 21.08 7.98 3.22
N TRP A 245 19.79 7.85 3.46
CA TRP A 245 19.15 6.56 3.68
C TRP A 245 17.92 6.38 2.80
N GLY A 246 17.54 5.12 2.59
CA GLY A 246 16.36 4.73 1.82
C GLY A 246 15.69 3.48 2.41
N HIS A 247 14.37 3.56 2.53
CA HIS A 247 13.47 2.48 2.92
C HIS A 247 12.63 2.08 1.71
N ALA A 248 12.58 0.79 1.39
CA ALA A 248 12.01 0.25 0.17
C ALA A 248 11.29 -1.08 0.40
N PHE A 249 10.48 -1.50 -0.58
CA PHE A 249 9.75 -2.77 -0.57
C PHE A 249 9.96 -3.60 -1.84
N GLY A 250 9.60 -4.88 -1.80
CA GLY A 250 9.58 -5.76 -2.97
C GLY A 250 10.97 -6.08 -3.54
N GLY A 251 12.00 -6.13 -2.69
CA GLY A 251 13.37 -6.43 -3.12
C GLY A 251 13.54 -7.90 -3.49
N LEU A 252 14.08 -8.19 -4.67
CA LEU A 252 14.39 -9.55 -5.12
C LEU A 252 15.90 -9.84 -5.04
N PRO A 253 16.31 -11.13 -5.01
CA PRO A 253 17.70 -11.49 -5.18
C PRO A 253 18.28 -10.83 -6.44
N ASN A 254 19.50 -10.29 -6.33
CA ASN A 254 20.23 -9.59 -7.40
C ASN A 254 19.73 -8.20 -7.76
N ASP A 255 18.59 -7.76 -7.23
CA ASP A 255 18.26 -6.33 -7.27
C ASP A 255 19.38 -5.54 -6.58
N THR A 256 19.53 -4.29 -6.99
CA THR A 256 20.54 -3.41 -6.44
C THR A 256 19.92 -2.09 -6.04
N ILE A 257 20.18 -1.67 -4.80
CA ILE A 257 19.85 -0.32 -4.35
C ILE A 257 21.08 0.58 -4.45
N VAL A 258 20.91 1.71 -5.13
CA VAL A 258 21.96 2.71 -5.36
C VAL A 258 21.64 3.94 -4.53
N LEU A 259 22.58 4.38 -3.70
CA LEU A 259 22.50 5.60 -2.90
C LEU A 259 23.58 6.57 -3.37
N ASN A 260 23.16 7.71 -3.90
CA ASN A 260 24.06 8.73 -4.43
C ASN A 260 23.83 10.07 -3.71
N ILE A 261 24.91 10.70 -3.26
CA ILE A 261 24.90 12.03 -2.66
C ILE A 261 25.78 12.93 -3.51
N THR A 262 25.26 14.09 -3.89
CA THR A 262 26.01 15.19 -4.50
C THR A 262 25.93 16.40 -3.60
N GLY A 263 27.01 17.16 -3.47
CA GLY A 263 27.09 18.39 -2.69
C GLY A 263 27.65 19.54 -3.52
N PRO A 264 27.97 20.68 -2.89
CA PRO A 264 28.48 21.87 -3.58
C PRO A 264 29.73 21.61 -4.44
N ASN A 265 30.59 20.67 -4.02
CA ASN A 265 31.84 20.33 -4.70
C ASN A 265 31.73 19.10 -5.62
N GLY A 266 30.51 18.71 -6.02
CA GLY A 266 30.26 17.56 -6.89
C GLY A 266 29.88 16.29 -6.14
N VAL A 267 30.34 15.12 -6.60
CA VAL A 267 29.96 13.82 -6.03
C VAL A 267 30.50 13.67 -4.61
N PHE A 268 29.59 13.54 -3.65
CA PHE A 268 29.94 13.34 -2.25
C PHE A 268 30.11 11.86 -1.91
N SER A 269 29.17 11.01 -2.30
CA SER A 269 29.28 9.56 -2.12
C SER A 269 28.40 8.82 -3.13
N HIS A 270 28.87 7.65 -3.56
CA HIS A 270 28.12 6.73 -4.39
C HIS A 270 28.25 5.33 -3.81
N GLN A 271 27.13 4.67 -3.53
CA GLN A 271 27.11 3.28 -3.05
C GLN A 271 26.10 2.47 -3.83
N LYS A 272 26.49 1.23 -4.12
CA LYS A 272 25.71 0.27 -4.89
C LYS A 272 25.67 -1.04 -4.09
N ILE A 273 24.48 -1.41 -3.60
CA ILE A 273 24.31 -2.52 -2.66
C ILE A 273 23.39 -3.58 -3.28
N ARG A 274 23.94 -4.77 -3.57
CA ARG A 274 23.18 -5.91 -4.10
C ARG A 274 22.39 -6.60 -2.99
N LEU A 275 21.15 -6.98 -3.28
CA LEU A 275 20.33 -7.79 -2.39
C LEU A 275 20.65 -9.28 -2.58
N GLY A 276 20.94 -9.97 -1.47
CA GLY A 276 21.26 -11.40 -1.48
C GLY A 276 20.05 -12.33 -1.43
N LYS A 277 18.88 -11.81 -1.06
CA LYS A 277 17.63 -12.58 -0.91
C LYS A 277 16.41 -11.70 -1.13
N LYS A 278 15.24 -12.32 -1.28
CA LYS A 278 13.95 -11.63 -1.27
C LYS A 278 13.78 -10.88 0.06
N GLN A 279 13.31 -9.64 0.00
CA GLN A 279 13.00 -8.81 1.17
C GLN A 279 11.67 -8.06 0.93
N VAL A 280 10.66 -8.34 1.78
CA VAL A 280 9.35 -7.67 1.70
C VAL A 280 9.50 -6.16 1.88
N GLN A 281 10.23 -5.75 2.92
CA GLN A 281 10.72 -4.39 3.11
C GLN A 281 12.19 -4.43 3.53
N TYR A 282 12.94 -3.40 3.17
CA TYR A 282 14.36 -3.29 3.47
C TYR A 282 14.84 -1.85 3.54
N PHE A 283 15.89 -1.64 4.33
CA PHE A 283 16.53 -0.36 4.55
C PHE A 283 18.00 -0.42 4.13
N ARG A 284 18.51 0.63 3.50
CA ARG A 284 19.95 0.84 3.31
C ARG A 284 20.31 2.29 3.54
N ALA A 285 21.54 2.52 3.98
CA ALA A 285 22.11 3.85 4.17
C ALA A 285 23.54 3.92 3.63
N SER A 286 23.95 5.12 3.26
CA SER A 286 25.29 5.44 2.78
C SER A 286 25.65 6.87 3.18
N GLY A 287 26.91 7.11 3.54
CA GLY A 287 27.36 8.44 3.90
C GLY A 287 28.82 8.45 4.32
N LYS A 288 29.25 9.59 4.85
CA LYS A 288 30.59 9.77 5.42
C LYS A 288 30.48 10.25 6.86
N ARG A 289 31.35 9.74 7.73
CA ARG A 289 31.57 10.31 9.07
C ARG A 289 32.40 11.58 8.94
N ASN A 290 32.11 12.56 9.78
CA ASN A 290 32.93 13.74 9.95
C ASN A 290 34.23 13.32 10.66
N LYS A 291 35.38 13.75 10.15
CA LYS A 291 36.72 13.43 10.69
C LYS A 291 37.40 14.64 11.35
N GLY A 292 36.61 15.61 11.81
CA GLY A 292 37.09 16.82 12.49
C GLY A 292 37.18 18.05 11.59
N THR A 293 36.46 18.07 10.46
CA THR A 293 36.37 19.24 9.57
C THR A 293 34.92 19.50 9.25
N ASP A 294 34.49 20.75 9.35
CA ASP A 294 33.13 21.15 9.02
C ASP A 294 32.76 20.75 7.59
N TRP A 295 31.52 20.31 7.44
CA TRP A 295 30.92 20.09 6.13
C TRP A 295 30.84 21.40 5.37
N VAL A 296 31.06 21.34 4.06
CA VAL A 296 30.90 22.50 3.18
C VAL A 296 29.45 22.96 3.24
N LYS A 297 29.21 24.22 3.59
CA LYS A 297 27.86 24.78 3.62
C LYS A 297 27.20 24.71 2.24
N GLY A 298 25.89 24.49 2.25
CA GLY A 298 25.05 24.51 1.07
C GLY A 298 24.24 23.23 0.87
N ARG A 299 23.64 23.13 -0.31
CA ARG A 299 22.68 22.07 -0.62
C ARG A 299 23.37 20.76 -0.99
N TYR A 300 22.96 19.70 -0.32
CA TYR A 300 23.26 18.33 -0.70
C TYR A 300 22.02 17.68 -1.29
N ARG A 301 22.18 16.94 -2.39
CA ARG A 301 21.11 16.22 -3.07
C ARG A 301 21.36 14.73 -2.98
N GLY A 302 20.35 14.01 -2.53
CA GLY A 302 20.32 12.56 -2.42
C GLY A 302 19.48 11.95 -3.54
N THR A 303 19.94 10.85 -4.11
CA THR A 303 19.15 10.02 -5.03
C THR A 303 19.25 8.57 -4.58
N VAL A 304 18.10 7.94 -4.38
CA VAL A 304 17.98 6.50 -4.12
C VAL A 304 17.34 5.86 -5.34
N LYS A 305 17.96 4.80 -5.87
CA LYS A 305 17.41 4.01 -6.99
C LYS A 305 17.36 2.54 -6.65
N ILE A 306 16.33 1.85 -7.13
CA ILE A 306 16.27 0.38 -7.17
C ILE A 306 16.48 -0.04 -8.61
N MET A 307 17.43 -0.94 -8.83
CA MET A 307 17.82 -1.45 -10.15
C MET A 307 17.55 -2.96 -10.21
N ARG A 308 16.99 -3.42 -11.33
CA ARG A 308 16.90 -4.85 -11.66
C ARG A 308 17.58 -5.07 -13.00
N GLY A 309 18.74 -5.73 -12.97
CA GLY A 309 19.66 -5.73 -14.11
C GLY A 309 20.08 -4.30 -14.45
N SER A 310 19.84 -3.88 -15.70
CA SER A 310 20.09 -2.51 -16.18
C SER A 310 18.91 -1.55 -15.99
N ASN A 311 17.74 -2.04 -15.61
CA ASN A 311 16.51 -1.24 -15.54
C ASN A 311 16.37 -0.55 -14.19
N ILE A 312 15.98 0.73 -14.22
CA ILE A 312 15.55 1.46 -13.02
C ILE A 312 14.11 1.04 -12.72
N ILE A 313 13.90 0.41 -11.57
CA ILE A 313 12.58 0.00 -11.09
C ILE A 313 11.90 1.13 -10.31
N ALA A 314 12.69 1.85 -9.50
CA ALA A 314 12.21 3.02 -8.77
C ALA A 314 13.36 4.01 -8.58
N GLU A 315 13.04 5.30 -8.61
CA GLU A 315 13.97 6.38 -8.31
C GLU A 315 13.26 7.46 -7.49
N ARG A 316 13.86 7.87 -6.38
CA ARG A 316 13.41 9.03 -5.59
C ARG A 316 14.59 9.93 -5.26
N LYS A 317 14.30 11.23 -5.13
CA LYS A 317 15.28 12.28 -4.83
C LYS A 317 14.85 13.03 -3.57
N THR A 318 15.84 13.50 -2.83
CA THR A 318 15.66 14.39 -1.68
C THR A 318 16.83 15.36 -1.61
N SER A 319 16.75 16.36 -0.73
CA SER A 319 17.86 17.27 -0.47
C SER A 319 17.86 17.75 0.97
N ILE A 320 19.02 18.12 1.46
CA ILE A 320 19.20 18.75 2.77
C ILE A 320 20.12 19.97 2.63
N GLU A 321 19.87 21.01 3.41
CA GLU A 321 20.78 22.15 3.54
C GLU A 321 21.75 21.92 4.70
N VAL A 322 23.04 22.10 4.44
CA VAL A 322 24.10 22.11 5.45
C VAL A 322 24.39 23.57 5.82
N LYS A 323 24.21 23.94 7.10
CA LYS A 323 24.38 25.33 7.57
C LYS A 323 24.99 25.47 8.96
#